data_AF-A0A948EWU8-F1
#
_entry.id   AF-A0A948EWU8-F1
#
_cell.length_a   1.000
_cell.length_b   1.000
_cell.length_c   1.000
_cell.angle_alpha   90.00
_cell.angle_beta   90.00
_cell.angle_gamma   90.00
#
_symmetry.space_group_name_H-M   'P 1'
#
loop_
_entity.id
_entity.type
_entity.pdbx_description
1 polymer ?
#
loop_
_entity_poly.entity_id
_entity_poly.type
_entity_poly.pdbx_seq_one_letter_code
_entity_poly.pdbx_strand_id
1 'polypeptide(L)' 'MKTAKLLTLCLALAATTAWAGPHGAGGGADPLKLKGDAKNGEEVYEVCSACHLASGIGRPDGSLPVVSSQHKAVLVKQM' A
#
# COMPACT_ATOMS: atom_id res chain seq x y z
N MET A 1 -26.59 16.11 -33.94
CA MET A 1 -26.51 16.69 -32.56
C MET A 1 -26.39 15.65 -31.43
N LYS A 2 -26.27 14.32 -31.68
CA LYS A 2 -26.14 13.30 -30.61
C LYS A 2 -24.75 12.62 -30.55
N THR A 3 -23.87 12.87 -31.51
CA THR A 3 -22.55 12.24 -31.61
C THR A 3 -21.44 13.00 -30.85
N ALA A 4 -21.64 14.29 -30.54
CA ALA A 4 -20.64 15.11 -29.86
C ALA A 4 -20.55 14.85 -28.34
N LYS A 5 -21.63 14.34 -27.71
CA LYS A 5 -21.64 14.05 -26.26
C LYS A 5 -20.96 12.73 -25.88
N LEU A 6 -20.72 11.85 -26.86
CA LEU A 6 -20.08 10.55 -26.59
C LEU A 6 -18.54 10.67 -26.51
N LEU A 7 -17.96 11.68 -27.17
CA LEU A 7 -16.50 11.89 -27.16
C LEU A 7 -15.99 12.52 -25.86
N THR A 8 -16.83 13.27 -25.15
CA THR A 8 -16.45 13.94 -23.88
C THR A 8 -16.41 12.98 -22.69
N LEU A 9 -16.94 11.76 -22.81
CA LEU A 9 -16.92 10.77 -21.72
C LEU A 9 -15.56 10.05 -21.58
N CYS A 10 -14.69 10.08 -22.60
CA CYS A 10 -13.41 9.37 -22.56
C CYS A 10 -12.27 10.14 -21.86
N LEU A 11 -12.42 11.44 -21.61
CA LEU A 11 -11.32 12.27 -21.07
C LEU A 11 -11.29 12.39 -19.54
N ALA A 12 -12.20 11.71 -18.82
CA ALA A 12 -12.19 11.67 -17.36
C ALA A 12 -11.49 10.43 -16.77
N LEU A 13 -10.99 9.51 -17.61
CA LEU A 13 -10.42 8.25 -17.15
C LEU A 13 -8.88 8.18 -17.13
N ALA A 14 -8.19 9.31 -17.34
CA ALA A 14 -6.72 9.33 -17.39
C ALA A 14 -6.03 9.76 -16.08
N ALA A 15 -6.80 10.13 -15.03
CA ALA A 15 -6.23 10.70 -13.81
C ALA A 15 -6.00 9.69 -12.65
N THR A 16 -6.34 8.41 -12.82
CA THR A 16 -6.23 7.42 -11.72
C THR A 16 -4.95 6.57 -11.76
N THR A 17 -4.08 6.73 -12.76
CA THR A 17 -2.80 6.00 -12.79
C THR A 17 -1.66 6.75 -12.09
N ALA A 18 -1.93 7.37 -10.95
CA ALA A 18 -0.86 7.76 -10.01
C ALA A 18 -0.49 6.56 -9.12
N TRP A 19 -0.24 5.39 -9.72
CA TRP A 19 0.42 4.30 -8.99
C TRP A 19 1.92 4.53 -9.06
N ALA A 20 2.40 5.06 -7.94
CA ALA A 20 3.73 4.86 -7.38
C ALA A 20 4.94 5.46 -8.11
N GLY A 21 5.50 6.49 -7.46
CA GLY A 21 6.94 6.69 -7.47
C GLY A 21 7.69 5.41 -7.04
N PRO A 22 9.01 5.34 -7.24
CA PRO A 22 9.77 4.10 -7.15
C PRO A 22 9.54 3.38 -5.81
N HIS A 23 8.97 2.16 -5.86
CA HIS A 23 8.84 1.22 -4.74
C HIS A 23 10.20 0.62 -4.33
N GLY A 24 11.23 1.45 -4.26
CA GLY A 24 12.59 1.00 -4.05
C GLY A 24 13.56 2.08 -4.48
N ALA A 25 13.87 2.99 -3.57
CA ALA A 25 15.08 3.79 -3.65
C ALA A 25 15.69 3.85 -2.26
N GLY A 26 16.57 2.88 -1.98
CA GLY A 26 17.51 2.96 -0.87
C GLY A 26 18.36 4.21 -1.02
N GLY A 27 17.94 5.27 -0.34
CA GLY A 27 18.63 6.56 -0.26
C GLY A 27 18.05 7.47 0.84
N GLY A 28 17.12 6.96 1.65
CA GLY A 28 16.55 7.66 2.80
C GLY A 28 17.28 7.29 4.10
N ALA A 29 17.03 8.09 5.14
CA ALA A 29 17.49 7.81 6.50
C ALA A 29 17.17 6.36 6.91
N ASP A 30 18.04 5.76 7.72
CA ASP A 30 17.85 4.42 8.29
C ASP A 30 16.41 4.26 8.86
N PRO A 31 15.56 3.41 8.25
CA PRO A 31 14.16 3.27 8.66
C PRO A 31 14.02 2.78 10.11
N LEU A 32 15.03 2.09 10.64
CA LEU A 32 15.03 1.66 12.04
C LEU A 32 15.14 2.84 13.01
N LYS A 33 15.64 4.00 12.57
CA LYS A 33 15.73 5.22 13.38
C LYS A 33 14.50 6.13 13.28
N LEU A 34 13.63 5.90 12.28
CA LEU A 34 12.41 6.69 12.11
C LEU A 34 11.33 6.30 13.15
N LYS A 35 10.56 7.28 13.62
CA LYS A 35 9.35 7.02 14.39
C LYS A 35 8.21 6.70 13.42
N GLY A 36 7.51 5.59 13.65
CA GLY A 36 6.34 5.24 12.83
C GLY A 36 5.17 6.20 13.07
N ASP A 37 4.38 6.42 12.01
CA ASP A 37 3.09 7.10 12.07
C ASP A 37 1.98 6.04 11.92
N ALA A 38 1.24 5.79 12.98
CA ALA A 38 0.21 4.76 13.00
C ALA A 38 -0.98 5.10 12.09
N LYS A 39 -1.33 6.38 11.97
CA LYS A 39 -2.46 6.80 11.14
C LYS A 39 -2.13 6.64 9.66
N ASN A 40 -0.96 7.14 9.25
CA ASN A 40 -0.48 6.92 7.89
C ASN A 40 -0.26 5.42 7.62
N GLY A 41 0.22 4.67 8.62
CA GLY A 41 0.36 3.22 8.53
C GLY A 41 -0.95 2.49 8.26
N GLU A 42 -2.04 2.88 8.94
CA GLU A 42 -3.39 2.33 8.70
C GLU A 42 -3.89 2.61 7.28
N GLU A 43 -3.72 3.84 6.79
CA GLU A 43 -4.12 4.24 5.43
C GLU A 43 -3.34 3.45 4.37
N VAL A 44 -2.02 3.30 4.54
CA VAL A 44 -1.18 2.53 3.61
C VAL A 44 -1.46 1.02 3.69
N TYR A 45 -1.83 0.52 4.87
CA TYR A 45 -2.11 -0.89 5.10
C TYR A 45 -3.37 -1.40 4.39
N GLU A 46 -4.25 -0.50 3.91
CA GLU A 46 -5.51 -0.84 3.24
C GLU A 46 -5.31 -1.88 2.12
N VAL A 47 -4.31 -1.70 1.26
CA VAL A 47 -4.03 -2.63 0.14
C VAL A 47 -3.51 -3.98 0.65
N CYS A 48 -2.73 -3.97 1.73
CA CYS A 48 -2.13 -5.15 2.34
C CYS A 48 -3.17 -6.01 3.05
N SER A 49 -4.23 -5.37 3.57
CA SER A 49 -5.30 -6.01 4.32
C SER A 49 -6.08 -7.04 3.50
N ALA A 50 -6.09 -6.90 2.17
CA ALA A 50 -6.70 -7.87 1.26
C ALA A 50 -6.12 -9.28 1.41
N CYS A 51 -4.86 -9.39 1.82
CA CYS A 51 -4.18 -10.66 2.04
C CYS A 51 -3.88 -10.91 3.53
N HIS A 52 -3.31 -9.93 4.23
CA HIS A 52 -2.88 -10.10 5.62
C HIS A 52 -4.02 -9.94 6.64
N LEU A 53 -5.24 -9.73 6.16
CA LEU A 53 -6.45 -9.42 6.93
C LEU A 53 -6.38 -8.06 7.62
N ALA A 54 -7.53 -7.52 8.03
CA ALA A 54 -7.61 -6.19 8.64
C ALA A 54 -6.73 -6.05 9.91
N SER A 55 -6.57 -7.12 10.68
CA SER A 55 -5.74 -7.13 11.89
C SER A 55 -4.27 -7.46 11.65
N GLY A 56 -3.86 -7.81 10.43
CA GLY A 56 -2.49 -8.26 10.14
C GLY A 56 -2.14 -9.63 10.69
N ILE A 57 -3.11 -10.42 11.14
CA ILE A 57 -2.85 -11.76 11.68
C ILE A 57 -2.56 -12.81 10.60
N GLY A 58 -2.82 -12.50 9.32
CA GLY A 58 -2.59 -13.45 8.24
C GLY A 58 -3.46 -14.71 8.34
N ARG A 59 -3.02 -15.81 7.74
CA ARG A 59 -3.74 -17.09 7.72
C ARG A 59 -3.14 -18.11 8.69
N PRO A 60 -3.97 -18.97 9.33
CA PRO A 60 -3.48 -19.99 10.26
C PRO A 60 -2.55 -21.03 9.63
N ASP A 61 -2.67 -21.26 8.32
CA ASP A 61 -1.82 -22.20 7.56
C ASP A 61 -0.46 -21.60 7.16
N GLY A 62 -0.21 -20.32 7.49
CA GLY A 62 1.04 -19.62 7.20
C GLY A 62 1.19 -19.16 5.75
N SER A 63 0.21 -19.42 4.87
CA SER A 63 0.27 -18.98 3.47
C SER A 63 0.30 -17.45 3.32
N LEU A 64 -0.29 -16.75 4.28
CA LEU A 64 -0.20 -15.30 4.44
C LEU A 64 0.30 -15.04 5.85
N PRO A 65 1.56 -14.60 6.05
CA PRO A 65 2.16 -14.52 7.37
C PRO A 65 1.55 -13.40 8.21
N VAL A 66 1.70 -13.53 9.53
CA VAL A 66 1.40 -12.49 10.52
C VAL A 66 2.35 -11.30 10.30
N VAL A 67 1.78 -10.10 10.18
CA VAL A 67 2.51 -8.82 10.11
C VAL A 67 2.25 -7.94 11.33
N SER A 68 1.11 -8.11 12.01
CA SER A 68 0.86 -7.42 13.27
C SER A 68 1.76 -7.96 14.39
N SER A 69 2.15 -7.07 15.31
CA SER A 69 3.00 -7.40 16.46
C SER A 69 4.38 -8.00 16.13
N GLN A 70 4.84 -7.88 14.88
CA GLN A 70 6.17 -8.33 14.48
C GLN A 70 7.24 -7.31 14.89
N HIS A 71 8.47 -7.78 15.14
CA HIS A 71 9.60 -6.92 15.42
C HIS A 71 9.81 -5.92 14.29
N LYS A 72 9.99 -4.63 14.63
CA LYS A 72 10.23 -3.55 13.65
C LYS A 72 11.34 -3.90 12.64
N ALA A 73 12.44 -4.47 13.13
CA ALA A 73 13.56 -4.86 12.28
C ALA A 73 13.21 -5.95 11.26
N VAL A 74 12.34 -6.89 11.64
CA VAL A 74 11.85 -7.93 10.72
C VAL A 74 10.94 -7.29 9.68
N LEU A 75 9.96 -6.47 10.09
CA LEU A 75 9.08 -5.76 9.16
C LEU A 75 9.92 -4.96 8.15
N VAL A 76 10.77 -4.04 8.61
CA VAL A 76 11.63 -3.22 7.73
C VAL A 76 12.51 -4.03 6.79
N LYS A 77 12.89 -5.26 7.15
CA LYS A 77 13.72 -6.14 6.32
C LYS A 77 12.93 -6.92 5.26
N GLN A 78 11.62 -7.14 5.46
CA GLN A 78 10.76 -7.95 4.58
C GLN A 78 9.85 -7.11 3.67
N MET A 79 9.69 -5.81 3.93
CA MET A 79 9.15 -4.85 2.97
C MET A 79 10.17 -4.51 1.88
#